data_AF-A0A432MRU0-F1
#
_entry.id   AF-A0A432MRU0-F1
#
_cell.length_a   1.000
_cell.length_b   1.000
_cell.length_c   1.000
_cell.angle_alpha   90.00
_cell.angle_beta   90.00
_cell.angle_gamma   90.00
#
_symmetry.space_group_name_H-M   'P 1'
#
loop_
_entity.id
_entity.type
_entity.pdbx_description
1 polymer ?
#
loop_
_entity_poly.entity_id
_entity_poly.type
_entity_poly.pdbx_seq_one_letter_code
_entity_poly.pdbx_strand_id
1 'polypeptide(L)'
;MTQGGGELADQARAEPGGVTLFDGIALVAGAAIASVHFRQAIPGGELAPVGWALLWLTFAGVALTASGPFLAAVRRLSGRPGPPCRLGDRLWALMGAPWVLAALSRVASAPPPGGEGGDPLYELVLVAGLAVASVSALAIVWARWVMVPPGAREVEEPGSWSHRIGLALGVAWPVQCGLGMVVLGAQG
;
A
#
# COMPACT_ATOMS: atom_id res chain seq x y z
N MET A 1 39.95 31.10 -21.26
CA MET A 1 38.53 31.18 -20.88
C MET A 1 37.89 29.82 -21.18
N THR A 2 37.89 28.94 -20.19
CA THR A 2 37.27 27.60 -20.26
C THR A 2 36.50 27.40 -18.96
N GLN A 3 35.35 28.09 -18.89
CA GLN A 3 34.41 28.05 -17.78
C GLN A 3 33.10 27.53 -18.37
N GLY A 4 32.80 26.25 -18.17
CA GLY A 4 31.62 25.61 -18.79
C GLY A 4 31.57 24.08 -18.71
N GLY A 5 32.57 23.43 -18.09
CA GLY A 5 32.57 21.97 -17.88
C GLY A 5 32.10 21.50 -16.50
N GLY A 6 31.87 22.42 -15.55
CA GLY A 6 31.56 22.09 -14.15
C GLY A 6 30.06 21.91 -13.86
N GLU A 7 29.18 22.70 -14.48
CA GLU A 7 27.74 22.68 -14.16
C GLU A 7 27.01 21.42 -14.65
N LEU A 8 27.50 20.79 -15.73
CA LEU A 8 26.93 19.52 -16.22
C LEU A 8 27.36 18.30 -15.39
N ALA A 9 28.45 18.41 -14.62
CA ALA A 9 28.89 17.35 -13.72
C ALA A 9 28.17 17.37 -12.36
N ASP A 10 27.66 18.53 -11.92
CA ASP A 10 26.92 18.67 -10.66
C ASP A 10 25.43 18.28 -10.79
N GLN A 11 24.84 18.36 -11.99
CA GLN A 11 23.48 17.86 -12.24
C GLN A 11 23.36 16.32 -12.27
N ALA A 12 24.49 15.60 -12.37
CA ALA A 12 24.52 14.13 -12.34
C ALA A 12 24.57 13.54 -10.92
N ARG A 13 24.62 14.38 -9.87
CA ARG A 13 24.24 13.98 -8.50
C ARG A 13 22.71 14.04 -8.36
N ALA A 14 22.01 13.32 -9.23
CA ALA A 14 20.61 12.99 -8.98
C ALA A 14 20.58 12.16 -7.69
N GLU A 15 20.11 12.77 -6.60
CA GLU A 15 19.88 12.13 -5.31
C GLU A 15 19.34 10.70 -5.49
N PRO A 16 20.06 9.65 -5.04
CA PRO A 16 19.68 8.25 -5.25
C PRO A 16 18.39 7.79 -4.52
N GLY A 17 17.51 8.70 -4.10
CA GLY A 17 16.38 8.39 -3.22
C GLY A 17 15.19 9.35 -3.22
N GLY A 18 15.09 10.26 -4.18
CA GLY A 18 13.98 11.23 -4.24
C GLY A 18 12.62 10.64 -4.61
N VAL A 19 11.54 11.30 -4.16
CA VAL A 19 10.16 11.00 -4.58
C VAL A 19 9.97 11.41 -6.04
N THR A 20 9.47 10.50 -6.86
CA THR A 20 9.27 10.72 -8.31
C THR A 20 7.81 11.05 -8.64
N LEU A 21 7.58 11.64 -9.82
CA LEU A 21 6.21 11.87 -10.34
C LEU A 21 5.40 10.56 -10.41
N PHE A 22 6.07 9.46 -10.76
CA PHE A 22 5.48 8.13 -10.79
C PHE A 22 5.03 7.64 -9.42
N ASP A 23 5.75 8.01 -8.37
CA ASP A 23 5.34 7.70 -7.00
C ASP A 23 4.08 8.49 -6.61
N GLY A 24 3.99 9.75 -7.04
CA GLY A 24 2.77 10.56 -6.90
C GLY A 24 1.57 9.93 -7.62
N ILE A 25 1.73 9.46 -8.85
CA ILE A 25 0.66 8.79 -9.61
C ILE A 25 0.20 7.51 -8.89
N ALA A 26 1.14 6.72 -8.37
CA ALA A 26 0.81 5.51 -7.62
C ALA A 26 0.05 5.80 -6.32
N LEU A 27 0.39 6.89 -5.61
CA LEU A 27 -0.35 7.35 -4.43
C LEU A 27 -1.77 7.80 -4.79
N VAL A 28 -1.94 8.54 -5.88
CA VAL A 28 -3.26 8.94 -6.38
C VAL A 28 -4.10 7.72 -6.76
N ALA A 29 -3.51 6.73 -7.43
CA ALA A 29 -4.19 5.47 -7.75
C ALA A 29 -4.61 4.71 -6.49
N GLY A 30 -3.73 4.63 -5.48
CA GLY A 30 -4.06 4.04 -4.18
C GLY A 30 -5.21 4.76 -3.48
N ALA A 31 -5.23 6.09 -3.48
CA ALA A 31 -6.32 6.89 -2.92
C ALA A 31 -7.64 6.69 -3.67
N ALA A 32 -7.60 6.55 -5.00
CA ALA A 32 -8.78 6.22 -5.79
C ALA A 32 -9.35 4.85 -5.37
N ILE A 33 -8.51 3.83 -5.20
CA ILE A 33 -8.94 2.51 -4.70
C ILE A 33 -9.54 2.64 -3.29
N ALA A 34 -8.89 3.36 -2.37
CA ALA A 34 -9.42 3.59 -1.03
C ALA A 34 -10.82 4.24 -1.06
N SER A 35 -11.06 5.20 -1.96
CA SER A 35 -12.36 5.86 -2.07
C SER A 35 -13.49 4.91 -2.49
N VAL A 36 -13.20 3.89 -3.32
CA VAL A 36 -14.17 2.84 -3.69
C VAL A 36 -14.63 2.04 -2.46
N HIS A 37 -13.72 1.77 -1.52
CA HIS A 37 -14.03 1.06 -0.29
C HIS A 37 -14.80 1.95 0.70
N PHE A 38 -14.42 3.22 0.82
CA PHE A 38 -15.01 4.15 1.79
C PHE A 38 -16.39 4.69 1.40
N ARG A 39 -16.72 4.73 0.11
CA ARG A 39 -18.03 5.18 -0.37
C ARG A 39 -19.21 4.43 0.27
N GLN A 40 -18.98 3.21 0.77
CA GLN A 40 -20.01 2.41 1.44
C GLN A 40 -19.96 2.47 2.98
N ALA A 41 -18.85 2.94 3.55
CA ALA A 41 -18.61 2.95 4.99
C ALA A 41 -19.11 4.23 5.69
N ILE A 42 -19.74 5.15 4.95
CA ILE A 42 -20.38 6.34 5.51
C ILE A 42 -21.89 6.12 5.45
N PRO A 43 -22.52 5.57 6.51
CA PRO A 43 -23.96 5.67 6.68
C PRO A 43 -24.33 7.14 6.73
N GLY A 44 -25.55 7.50 6.30
CA GLY A 44 -26.05 8.88 6.31
C GLY A 44 -26.25 9.51 7.70
N GLY A 45 -25.54 9.05 8.73
CA GLY A 45 -25.55 9.60 10.09
C GLY A 45 -24.36 10.52 10.37
N GLU A 46 -24.51 11.42 11.33
CA GLU A 46 -23.42 12.30 11.80
C GLU A 46 -22.38 11.49 12.58
N LEU A 47 -21.16 11.40 12.03
CA LEU A 47 -20.02 10.83 12.75
C LEU A 47 -19.50 11.83 13.80
N ALA A 48 -19.23 11.37 15.02
CA ALA A 48 -18.52 12.15 16.03
C ALA A 48 -17.11 12.56 15.52
N PRO A 49 -16.49 13.64 16.04
CA PRO A 49 -15.16 14.08 15.60
C PRO A 49 -14.09 12.99 15.66
N VAL A 50 -14.15 12.11 16.67
CA VAL A 50 -13.27 10.94 16.80
C VAL A 50 -13.50 9.93 15.67
N GLY A 51 -14.76 9.70 15.30
CA GLY A 51 -15.13 8.84 14.16
C GLY A 51 -14.57 9.37 12.84
N TRP A 52 -14.63 10.68 12.62
CA TRP A 52 -13.99 11.32 11.46
C TRP A 52 -12.48 11.12 11.44
N ALA A 53 -11.81 11.30 12.58
CA ALA A 53 -10.36 11.10 12.66
C ALA A 53 -9.96 9.64 12.35
N LEU A 54 -10.70 8.67 12.89
CA LEU A 54 -10.47 7.24 12.62
C LEU A 54 -10.77 6.87 11.16
N LEU A 55 -11.82 7.46 10.57
CA LEU A 55 -12.15 7.32 9.15
C LEU A 55 -11.00 7.83 8.27
N TRP A 56 -10.50 9.04 8.53
CA TRP A 56 -9.36 9.62 7.82
C TRP A 56 -8.10 8.79 7.94
N LEU A 57 -7.80 8.31 9.15
CA LEU A 57 -6.62 7.48 9.41
C LEU A 57 -6.70 6.13 8.67
N THR A 58 -7.88 5.51 8.67
CA THR A 58 -8.13 4.26 7.97
C THR A 58 -8.05 4.48 6.45
N PHE A 59 -8.62 5.57 5.94
CA PHE A 59 -8.54 5.94 4.52
C PHE A 59 -7.08 6.12 4.08
N ALA A 60 -6.30 6.89 4.85
CA ALA A 60 -4.89 7.12 4.57
C ALA A 60 -4.09 5.80 4.58
N GLY A 61 -4.38 4.91 5.52
CA GLY A 61 -3.75 3.58 5.58
C GLY A 61 -4.07 2.71 4.37
N VAL A 62 -5.35 2.64 3.98
CA VAL A 62 -5.78 1.88 2.79
C VAL A 62 -5.20 2.49 1.52
N ALA A 63 -5.23 3.81 1.36
CA ALA A 63 -4.66 4.50 0.21
C ALA A 63 -3.16 4.24 0.06
N LEU A 64 -2.43 4.35 1.18
CA LEU A 64 -0.99 4.15 1.21
C LEU A 64 -0.63 2.70 0.85
N THR A 65 -1.39 1.72 1.32
CA THR A 65 -1.09 0.31 1.05
C THR A 65 -1.54 -0.12 -0.34
N ALA A 66 -2.70 0.33 -0.81
CA ALA A 66 -3.17 0.13 -2.18
C ALA A 66 -2.23 0.74 -3.24
N SER A 67 -1.38 1.71 -2.88
CA SER A 67 -0.37 2.27 -3.80
C SER A 67 0.77 1.30 -4.13
N GLY A 68 1.04 0.30 -3.28
CA GLY A 68 2.16 -0.64 -3.43
C GLY A 68 2.19 -1.40 -4.76
N PRO A 69 1.09 -2.05 -5.18
CA PRO A 69 0.98 -2.70 -6.49
C PRO A 69 1.29 -1.77 -7.67
N PHE A 70 0.82 -0.52 -7.61
CA PHE A 70 1.06 0.46 -8.67
C PHE A 70 2.53 0.87 -8.73
N LEU A 71 3.18 1.08 -7.58
CA LEU A 71 4.63 1.33 -7.53
C LEU A 71 5.44 0.18 -8.13
N ALA A 72 5.07 -1.06 -7.79
CA ALA A 72 5.71 -2.24 -8.34
C ALA A 72 5.50 -2.35 -9.87
N ALA A 73 4.28 -2.09 -10.34
CA ALA A 73 3.94 -2.09 -11.76
C ALA A 73 4.71 -1.01 -12.53
N VAL A 74 4.71 0.24 -12.04
CA VAL A 74 5.39 1.34 -12.71
C VAL A 74 6.89 1.09 -12.80
N ARG A 75 7.52 0.56 -11.74
CA ARG A 75 8.95 0.21 -11.77
C ARG A 75 9.26 -0.89 -12.78
N ARG A 76 8.40 -1.91 -12.86
CA ARG A 76 8.54 -3.00 -13.83
C ARG A 76 8.37 -2.51 -15.26
N LEU A 77 7.41 -1.61 -15.50
CA LEU A 77 7.08 -1.09 -16.83
C LEU A 77 8.04 0.00 -17.30
N SER A 78 8.66 0.74 -16.37
CA SER A 78 9.59 1.83 -16.72
C SER A 78 10.91 1.33 -17.32
N GLY A 79 11.21 0.02 -17.27
CA GLY A 79 12.39 -0.59 -17.88
C GLY A 79 13.74 -0.05 -17.40
N ARG A 80 13.74 0.84 -16.39
CA ARG A 80 14.96 1.44 -15.84
C ARG A 80 15.74 0.36 -15.08
N PRO A 81 17.06 0.23 -15.29
CA PRO A 81 17.92 -0.59 -14.45
C PRO A 81 18.02 0.07 -13.06
N GLY A 82 16.99 -0.13 -12.25
CA GLY A 82 16.98 0.23 -10.84
C GLY A 82 17.55 -0.91 -10.00
N PRO A 83 17.96 -0.63 -8.75
CA PRO A 83 18.40 -1.66 -7.82
C PRO A 83 17.34 -2.76 -7.69
N PRO A 84 17.75 -4.03 -7.47
CA PRO A 84 16.83 -5.17 -7.43
C PRO A 84 15.70 -4.92 -6.43
N CYS A 85 14.47 -5.31 -6.80
CA CYS A 85 13.28 -5.16 -5.95
C CYS A 85 13.56 -5.73 -4.55
N ARG A 86 13.67 -4.83 -3.57
CA ARG A 86 13.99 -5.18 -2.19
C ARG A 86 12.74 -5.77 -1.52
N LEU A 87 12.95 -6.53 -0.44
CA LEU A 87 11.85 -7.19 0.28
C LEU A 87 10.70 -6.23 0.66
N GLY A 88 11.04 -5.02 1.12
CA GLY A 88 10.06 -3.99 1.47
C GLY A 88 9.12 -3.61 0.31
N ASP A 89 9.63 -3.52 -0.93
CA ASP A 89 8.78 -3.21 -2.10
C ASP A 89 7.82 -4.36 -2.40
N ARG A 90 8.28 -5.61 -2.24
CA ARG A 90 7.44 -6.81 -2.41
C ARG A 90 6.36 -6.90 -1.34
N LEU A 91 6.72 -6.63 -0.09
CA LEU A 91 5.77 -6.58 1.02
C LEU A 91 4.70 -5.53 0.77
N TRP A 92 5.09 -4.33 0.36
CA TRP A 92 4.16 -3.26 0.05
C TRP A 92 3.19 -3.65 -1.07
N ALA A 93 3.70 -4.24 -2.16
CA ALA A 93 2.86 -4.72 -3.25
C ALA A 93 1.91 -5.85 -2.80
N LEU A 94 2.41 -6.82 -2.03
CA LEU A 94 1.60 -7.93 -1.52
C LEU A 94 0.48 -7.46 -0.59
N MET A 95 0.76 -6.48 0.26
CA MET A 95 -0.23 -5.91 1.17
C MET A 95 -1.29 -5.08 0.44
N GLY A 96 -0.92 -4.37 -0.63
CA GLY A 96 -1.87 -3.59 -1.42
C GLY A 96 -2.71 -4.40 -2.40
N ALA A 97 -2.23 -5.58 -2.81
CA ALA A 97 -2.89 -6.40 -3.82
C ALA A 97 -4.35 -6.77 -3.48
N PRO A 98 -4.69 -7.16 -2.23
CA PRO A 98 -6.08 -7.45 -1.86
C PRO A 98 -7.04 -6.29 -2.13
N TRP A 99 -6.67 -5.05 -1.81
CA TRP A 99 -7.50 -3.87 -2.05
C TRP A 99 -7.75 -3.66 -3.54
N VAL A 100 -6.69 -3.75 -4.35
CA VAL A 100 -6.79 -3.59 -5.80
C VAL A 100 -7.65 -4.69 -6.41
N LEU A 101 -7.43 -5.95 -6.02
CA LEU A 101 -8.21 -7.10 -6.51
C LEU A 101 -9.69 -6.97 -6.12
N ALA A 102 -10.00 -6.58 -4.89
CA ALA A 102 -11.37 -6.34 -4.45
C ALA A 102 -12.02 -5.21 -5.25
N ALA A 103 -11.34 -4.08 -5.46
CA ALA A 103 -11.86 -2.99 -6.27
C ALA A 103 -12.09 -3.40 -7.74
N LEU A 104 -11.18 -4.15 -8.34
CA LEU A 104 -11.34 -4.68 -9.70
C LEU A 104 -12.50 -5.67 -9.80
N SER A 105 -12.67 -6.52 -8.80
CA SER A 105 -13.77 -7.48 -8.75
C SER A 105 -15.14 -6.80 -8.76
N ARG A 106 -15.25 -5.63 -8.14
CA ARG A 106 -16.44 -4.77 -8.20
C ARG A 106 -16.69 -4.17 -9.57
N VAL A 107 -15.63 -3.67 -10.22
CA VAL A 107 -15.74 -3.10 -11.57
C VAL A 107 -16.19 -4.19 -12.55
N ALA A 108 -15.71 -5.42 -12.37
CA ALA A 108 -16.12 -6.57 -13.18
C ALA A 108 -17.55 -7.05 -12.87
N SER A 109 -18.00 -6.92 -11.62
CA SER A 109 -19.30 -7.40 -11.14
C SER A 109 -20.36 -6.29 -11.16
N ALA A 110 -20.51 -5.60 -12.30
CA ALA A 110 -21.55 -4.59 -12.46
C ALA A 110 -22.94 -5.17 -12.09
N PRO A 111 -23.61 -4.67 -11.05
CA PRO A 111 -24.87 -5.27 -10.61
C PRO A 111 -25.95 -5.08 -11.68
N PRO A 112 -26.78 -6.10 -11.94
CA PRO A 112 -27.96 -5.93 -12.78
C PRO A 112 -28.87 -4.85 -12.17
N PRO A 113 -29.55 -4.04 -12.99
CA PRO A 113 -30.43 -2.99 -12.48
C PRO A 113 -31.54 -3.62 -11.63
N GLY A 114 -31.53 -3.32 -10.32
CA GLY A 114 -32.55 -3.76 -9.35
C GLY A 114 -32.10 -4.78 -8.29
N GLY A 115 -30.83 -5.20 -8.25
CA GLY A 115 -30.33 -6.10 -7.21
C GLY A 115 -29.86 -5.36 -5.95
N GLU A 116 -30.64 -5.37 -4.87
CA GLU A 116 -30.25 -4.86 -3.53
C GLU A 116 -29.41 -5.85 -2.71
N GLY A 117 -28.71 -6.78 -3.35
CA GLY A 117 -27.81 -7.71 -2.67
C GLY A 117 -26.37 -7.20 -2.65
N GLY A 118 -25.72 -7.21 -1.48
CA GLY A 118 -24.27 -7.02 -1.38
C GLY A 118 -23.52 -7.98 -2.31
N ASP A 119 -22.40 -7.53 -2.88
CA ASP A 119 -21.63 -8.30 -3.87
C ASP A 119 -20.79 -9.39 -3.16
N PRO A 120 -21.23 -10.67 -3.18
CA PRO A 120 -20.57 -11.74 -2.44
C PRO A 120 -19.18 -12.05 -3.01
N LEU A 121 -18.95 -11.73 -4.29
CA LEU A 121 -17.67 -11.92 -4.95
C LEU A 121 -16.67 -10.87 -4.44
N TYR A 122 -17.09 -9.61 -4.30
CA TYR A 122 -16.29 -8.58 -3.66
C TYR A 122 -15.90 -8.96 -2.22
N GLU A 123 -16.85 -9.44 -1.41
CA GLU A 123 -16.57 -9.86 -0.04
C GLU A 123 -15.60 -11.04 0.01
N LEU A 124 -15.82 -12.06 -0.81
CA LEU A 124 -14.95 -13.23 -0.88
C LEU A 124 -13.52 -12.83 -1.29
N VAL A 125 -13.37 -12.02 -2.35
CA VAL A 125 -12.05 -11.59 -2.85
C VAL A 125 -11.33 -10.75 -1.80
N LEU A 126 -12.05 -9.84 -1.13
CA LEU A 126 -11.47 -9.00 -0.09
C LEU A 126 -11.03 -9.84 1.11
N VAL A 127 -11.90 -10.71 1.63
CA VAL A 127 -11.61 -11.56 2.81
C VAL A 127 -10.47 -12.54 2.51
N ALA A 128 -10.54 -13.26 1.38
CA ALA A 128 -9.51 -14.20 0.99
C ALA A 128 -8.17 -13.50 0.72
N GLY A 129 -8.20 -12.37 0.02
CA GLY A 129 -7.02 -11.56 -0.24
C GLY A 129 -6.37 -11.06 1.05
N LEU A 130 -7.16 -10.55 1.99
CA LEU A 130 -6.68 -10.06 3.27
C LEU A 130 -6.11 -11.19 4.14
N ALA A 131 -6.74 -12.37 4.13
CA ALA A 131 -6.25 -13.55 4.83
C ALA A 131 -4.87 -13.98 4.29
N VAL A 132 -4.72 -14.10 2.96
CA VAL A 132 -3.45 -14.47 2.32
C VAL A 132 -2.37 -13.43 2.59
N ALA A 133 -2.69 -12.14 2.47
CA ALA A 133 -1.75 -11.06 2.76
C ALA A 133 -1.30 -11.06 4.23
N SER A 134 -2.22 -11.32 5.16
CA SER A 134 -1.93 -11.37 6.59
C SER A 134 -1.01 -12.54 6.95
N VAL A 135 -1.30 -13.73 6.43
CA VAL A 135 -0.45 -14.93 6.61
C VAL A 135 0.93 -14.70 6.00
N SER A 136 0.99 -14.11 4.80
CA SER A 136 2.26 -13.82 4.12
C SER A 136 3.10 -12.80 4.87
N ALA A 137 2.49 -11.72 5.36
CA ALA A 137 3.16 -10.71 6.17
C ALA A 137 3.68 -11.31 7.47
N LEU A 138 2.87 -12.09 8.17
CA LEU A 138 3.27 -12.77 9.41
C LEU A 138 4.44 -13.74 9.18
N ALA A 139 4.37 -14.56 8.13
CA ALA A 139 5.43 -15.49 7.78
C ALA A 139 6.74 -14.78 7.49
N ILE A 140 6.71 -13.66 6.76
CA ILE A 140 7.89 -12.86 6.44
C ILE A 140 8.47 -12.18 7.69
N VAL A 141 7.61 -11.60 8.54
CA VAL A 141 8.03 -10.99 9.81
C VAL A 141 8.69 -12.04 10.70
N TRP A 142 8.06 -13.21 10.84
CA TRP A 142 8.58 -14.31 11.63
C TRP A 142 9.92 -14.83 11.12
N ALA A 143 10.01 -15.15 9.82
CA ALA A 143 11.22 -15.67 9.22
C ALA A 143 12.41 -14.69 9.33
N ARG A 144 12.16 -13.39 9.20
CA ARG A 144 13.22 -12.39 9.11
C ARG A 144 13.58 -11.71 10.44
N TRP A 145 12.67 -11.70 11.41
CA TRP A 145 12.90 -11.00 12.67
C TRP A 145 12.94 -11.95 13.88
N VAL A 146 12.26 -13.10 13.80
CA VAL A 146 12.19 -14.06 14.91
C VAL A 146 13.20 -15.20 14.71
N MET A 147 13.37 -15.69 13.47
CA MET A 147 14.26 -16.81 13.19
C MET A 147 15.72 -16.42 12.87
N VAL A 148 16.07 -15.13 12.81
CA VAL A 148 17.45 -14.73 12.47
C VAL A 148 18.39 -14.94 13.67
N PRO A 149 19.46 -15.74 13.53
CA PRO A 149 20.42 -15.95 14.59
C PRO A 149 21.14 -14.64 14.97
N PRO A 150 21.45 -14.42 16.26
CA PRO A 150 22.22 -13.26 16.70
C PRO A 150 23.64 -13.33 16.11
N GLY A 151 23.88 -12.59 15.03
CA GLY A 151 25.18 -12.53 14.33
C GLY A 151 25.09 -12.39 12.81
N ALA A 152 23.95 -12.68 12.19
CA ALA A 152 23.78 -12.64 10.72
C ALA A 152 23.32 -11.28 10.17
N ARG A 153 23.40 -10.19 10.94
CA ARG A 153 23.01 -8.85 10.46
C ARG A 153 24.09 -8.32 9.51
N GLU A 154 23.90 -8.55 8.22
CA GLU A 154 24.56 -7.74 7.20
C GLU A 154 24.21 -6.27 7.43
N VAL A 155 25.20 -5.39 7.28
CA VAL A 155 25.03 -3.94 7.32
C VAL A 155 24.12 -3.57 6.14
N GLU A 156 22.80 -3.45 6.40
CA GLU A 156 21.82 -3.07 5.37
C GLU A 156 22.12 -1.62 4.96
N GLU A 157 22.72 -1.45 3.77
CA GLU A 157 22.88 -0.15 3.13
C GLU A 157 21.56 0.62 3.14
N PRO A 158 21.58 1.97 3.29
CA PRO A 158 20.37 2.78 3.39
C PRO A 158 19.43 2.50 2.21
N GLY A 159 18.39 1.71 2.45
CA GLY A 159 17.42 1.34 1.44
C GLY A 159 16.62 2.54 0.94
N SER A 160 16.10 2.43 -0.28
CA SER A 160 15.18 3.41 -0.87
C SER A 160 14.02 3.75 0.08
N TRP A 161 13.45 4.94 -0.04
CA TRP A 161 12.34 5.37 0.82
C TRP A 161 11.16 4.38 0.78
N SER A 162 10.87 3.78 -0.39
CA SER A 162 9.83 2.78 -0.56
C SER A 162 10.09 1.48 0.20
N HIS A 163 11.37 1.09 0.32
CA HIS A 163 11.76 -0.07 1.12
C HIS A 163 11.43 0.16 2.59
N ARG A 164 11.71 1.37 3.11
CA ARG A 164 11.43 1.75 4.49
C ARG A 164 9.92 1.81 4.75
N ILE A 165 9.16 2.39 3.82
CA ILE A 165 7.70 2.42 3.93
C ILE A 165 7.11 1.02 3.88
N GLY A 166 7.55 0.15 2.97
CA GLY A 166 7.06 -1.22 2.90
C GLY A 166 7.33 -2.02 4.18
N LEU A 167 8.49 -1.82 4.82
CA LEU A 167 8.80 -2.42 6.12
C LEU A 167 7.95 -1.83 7.26
N ALA A 168 7.83 -0.49 7.32
CA ALA A 168 7.02 0.19 8.33
C ALA A 168 5.54 -0.22 8.22
N LEU A 169 5.03 -0.31 7.00
CA LEU A 169 3.70 -0.80 6.70
C LEU A 169 3.53 -2.26 7.10
N GLY A 170 4.51 -3.13 6.86
CA GLY A 170 4.47 -4.52 7.32
C GLY A 170 4.25 -4.66 8.84
N VAL A 171 4.78 -3.71 9.62
CA VAL A 171 4.58 -3.65 11.08
C VAL A 171 3.26 -2.96 11.45
N ALA A 172 2.90 -1.88 10.73
CA ALA A 172 1.71 -1.07 11.02
C ALA A 172 0.39 -1.70 10.51
N TRP A 173 0.47 -2.66 9.57
CA TRP A 173 -0.68 -3.25 8.91
C TRP A 173 -1.71 -3.91 9.85
N PRO A 174 -1.30 -4.68 10.89
CA PRO A 174 -2.27 -5.25 11.83
C PRO A 174 -3.02 -4.17 12.60
N VAL A 175 -2.36 -3.05 12.92
CA VAL A 175 -2.99 -1.90 13.59
C VAL A 175 -4.02 -1.25 12.66
N GLN A 176 -3.70 -1.10 11.37
CA GLN A 176 -4.65 -0.59 10.38
C GLN A 176 -5.88 -1.50 10.23
N CYS A 177 -5.69 -2.82 10.24
CA CYS A 177 -6.80 -3.78 10.22
C CYS A 177 -7.66 -3.68 11.49
N GLY A 178 -7.02 -3.56 12.67
CA GLY A 178 -7.72 -3.38 13.94
C GLY A 178 -8.54 -2.09 14.00
N LEU A 179 -7.97 -0.98 13.53
CA LEU A 179 -8.69 0.30 13.43
C LEU A 179 -9.89 0.20 12.48
N GLY A 180 -9.73 -0.45 11.33
CA GLY A 180 -10.82 -0.70 10.39
C GLY A 180 -11.98 -1.50 11.02
N MET A 181 -11.67 -2.53 11.81
CA MET A 181 -12.70 -3.29 12.54
C MET A 181 -13.42 -2.45 13.60
N VAL A 182 -12.74 -1.52 14.28
CA VAL A 182 -13.40 -0.61 15.23
C VAL A 182 -14.32 0.36 14.50
N VAL A 183 -13.88 0.93 13.38
CA VAL A 183 -14.68 1.87 12.59
C VAL A 183 -15.93 1.19 12.01
N LEU A 184 -15.78 -0.02 11.48
CA LEU A 184 -16.88 -0.78 10.87
C LEU A 184 -17.78 -1.45 11.93
N GLY A 185 -17.21 -1.89 13.05
CA GLY A 185 -17.91 -2.56 14.14
C GLY A 185 -18.65 -1.62 15.09
N ALA A 186 -18.22 -0.36 15.21
CA ALA A 186 -18.91 0.66 16.04
C ALA A 186 -20.22 1.18 15.42
N GLN A 187 -20.61 0.70 14.23
CA GLN A 187 -21.83 1.08 13.53
C GLN A 187 -22.94 0.02 13.57
N GLY A 188 -22.71 -1.12 14.23
CA GLY A 188 -23.73 -2.14 14.54
C GLY A 188 -24.20 -2.04 15.98
#